data_AF-A0A0F9J2N0-F1
#
_entry.id   AF-A0A0F9J2N0-F1
#
_cell.length_a   1.000
_cell.length_b   1.000
_cell.length_c   1.000
_cell.angle_alpha   90.00
_cell.angle_beta   90.00
_cell.angle_gamma   90.00
#
_symmetry.space_group_name_H-M   'P 1'
#
loop_
_entity.id
_entity.type
_entity.pdbx_description
1 polymer ?
#
loop_
_entity_poly.entity_id
_entity_poly.type
_entity_poly.pdbx_seq_one_letter_code
_entity_poly.pdbx_strand_id
1 'polypeptide(L)'
;ILANANSPLVEKWLQMDRSRFEIILVTVKSIGNFVDKVQFERIVSKHSVFFSYLKLLFSIRKLIKKYNPDIIISHYFLHNGIIATLSKFHPHFVVAYGTDVFKYPKF
;
A
#
# COMPACT_ATOMS: atom_id res chain seq x y z
N ILE A 1 -0.93 -5.80 1.53
CA ILE A 1 -1.74 -4.82 0.76
C ILE A 1 -1.21 -3.41 0.99
N LEU A 2 -0.89 -2.67 -0.07
CA LEU A 2 -0.48 -1.25 -0.04
C LEU A 2 -1.64 -0.39 -0.55
N ALA A 3 -2.37 0.28 0.34
CA ALA A 3 -3.59 0.98 -0.03
C ALA A 3 -3.99 2.07 0.97
N ASN A 4 -4.95 2.91 0.59
CA ASN A 4 -5.60 3.82 1.53
C ASN A 4 -6.58 3.04 2.42
N ALA A 5 -6.45 3.18 3.74
CA ALA A 5 -7.30 2.51 4.72
C ALA A 5 -8.79 2.89 4.60
N ASN A 6 -9.09 4.11 4.15
CA ASN A 6 -10.48 4.59 4.02
C ASN A 6 -11.12 4.20 2.67
N SER A 7 -10.53 3.27 1.92
CA SER A 7 -11.11 2.80 0.65
C SER A 7 -12.16 1.73 0.92
N PRO A 8 -13.43 1.90 0.49
CA PRO A 8 -14.47 0.88 0.67
C PRO A 8 -14.11 -0.46 0.03
N LEU A 9 -13.30 -0.44 -1.04
CA LEU A 9 -12.82 -1.68 -1.64
C LEU A 9 -11.81 -2.37 -0.73
N VAL A 10 -10.87 -1.65 -0.14
CA VAL A 10 -9.87 -2.22 0.78
C VAL A 10 -10.55 -2.80 2.01
N GLU A 11 -11.59 -2.13 2.53
CA GLU A 11 -12.38 -2.65 3.65
C GLU A 11 -12.99 -4.02 3.34
N LYS A 12 -13.56 -4.19 2.14
CA LYS A 12 -14.07 -5.50 1.69
C LYS A 12 -12.97 -6.56 1.60
N TRP A 13 -11.77 -6.20 1.12
CA TRP A 13 -10.63 -7.12 1.08
C TRP A 13 -10.18 -7.54 2.48
N LEU A 14 -10.23 -6.62 3.45
CA LEU A 14 -9.91 -6.92 4.85
C LEU A 14 -10.95 -7.84 5.50
N GLN A 15 -12.21 -7.82 5.05
CA GLN A 15 -13.30 -8.66 5.57
C GLN A 15 -13.36 -10.05 4.93
N MET A 16 -12.53 -10.34 3.92
CA MET A 16 -12.49 -11.68 3.32
C MET A 16 -12.09 -12.75 4.32
N ASP A 17 -12.53 -13.99 4.10
CA ASP A 17 -12.16 -15.13 4.94
C ASP A 17 -10.63 -15.25 5.05
N ARG A 18 -10.14 -15.18 6.28
CA ARG A 18 -8.71 -15.20 6.63
C ARG A 18 -8.24 -16.58 7.07
N SER A 19 -9.06 -17.63 6.95
CA SER A 19 -8.71 -19.02 7.31
C SER A 19 -7.47 -19.54 6.58
N ARG A 20 -7.14 -18.96 5.41
CA ARG A 20 -6.04 -19.39 4.54
C ARG A 20 -4.95 -18.34 4.33
N PHE A 21 -5.14 -17.10 4.78
CA PHE A 21 -4.24 -16.00 4.46
C PHE A 21 -4.09 -15.02 5.62
N GLU A 22 -2.87 -14.55 5.83
CA GLU A 22 -2.59 -13.40 6.69
C GLU A 22 -2.55 -12.11 5.84
N ILE A 23 -3.33 -11.10 6.22
CA ILE A 23 -3.44 -9.85 5.48
C ILE A 23 -2.85 -8.71 6.30
N ILE A 24 -1.78 -8.12 5.77
CA ILE A 24 -1.15 -6.91 6.32
C ILE A 24 -1.47 -5.74 5.40
N LEU A 25 -2.19 -4.73 5.91
CA LEU A 25 -2.43 -3.46 5.22
C LEU A 25 -1.40 -2.41 5.62
N VAL A 26 -0.80 -1.76 4.63
CA VAL A 26 0.15 -0.65 4.78
C VAL A 26 -0.44 0.57 4.06
N THR A 27 -0.62 1.68 4.79
CA THR A 27 -1.25 2.92 4.30
C THR A 27 -0.37 4.15 4.51
N VAL A 28 -0.45 5.10 3.57
CA VAL A 28 0.32 6.35 3.58
C VAL A 28 -0.49 7.56 4.12
N LYS A 29 -1.84 7.51 4.15
CA LYS A 29 -2.72 8.66 4.52
C LYS A 29 -3.85 8.25 5.51
N SER A 30 -3.98 9.04 6.61
CA SER A 30 -4.90 9.00 7.81
C SER A 30 -4.78 7.75 8.72
N ILE A 31 -4.77 7.80 10.08
CA ILE A 31 -5.62 8.39 11.16
C ILE A 31 -7.04 7.83 11.12
N GLY A 32 -7.37 6.94 12.07
CA GLY A 32 -8.73 6.41 12.33
C GLY A 32 -8.79 4.87 12.42
N ASN A 33 -9.08 4.37 13.63
CA ASN A 33 -9.44 3.02 14.11
C ASN A 33 -9.35 1.76 13.20
N PHE A 34 -8.45 0.87 13.64
CA PHE A 34 -8.48 -0.60 13.76
C PHE A 34 -9.26 -1.50 12.78
N VAL A 35 -8.53 -2.48 12.24
CA VAL A 35 -9.00 -3.87 12.03
C VAL A 35 -7.87 -4.80 12.51
N ASP A 36 -8.22 -5.82 13.29
CA ASP A 36 -7.30 -6.74 13.96
C ASP A 36 -6.14 -7.27 13.09
N LYS A 37 -4.96 -7.34 13.72
CA LYS A 37 -3.66 -7.83 13.21
C LYS A 37 -3.03 -7.07 12.04
N VAL A 38 -3.48 -5.85 11.73
CA VAL A 38 -2.81 -4.99 10.76
C VAL A 38 -1.73 -4.16 11.47
N GLN A 39 -0.44 -4.39 11.15
CA GLN A 39 0.63 -3.52 11.64
C GLN A 39 0.76 -2.28 10.74
N PHE A 40 0.45 -1.12 11.31
CA PHE A 40 0.44 0.16 10.61
C PHE A 40 1.77 0.89 10.79
N GLU A 41 2.44 1.23 9.69
CA GLU A 41 3.56 2.19 9.69
C GLU A 41 3.14 3.48 8.98
N ARG A 42 2.96 4.55 9.76
CA ARG A 42 2.71 5.89 9.25
C ARG A 42 4.01 6.53 8.81
N ILE A 43 4.07 6.99 7.57
CA ILE A 43 5.22 7.72 7.04
C ILE A 43 4.85 9.19 6.91
N VAL A 44 5.29 9.99 7.88
CA VAL A 44 5.21 11.45 7.81
C VAL A 44 6.47 11.98 7.15
N SER A 45 6.32 12.77 6.10
CA SER A 45 7.45 13.50 5.50
C SER A 45 7.16 15.00 5.49
N LYS A 46 8.08 15.77 6.08
CA LYS A 46 8.12 17.25 6.05
C LYS A 46 9.09 17.79 4.98
N HIS A 47 9.57 16.93 4.07
CA HIS A 47 10.57 17.29 3.04
C HIS A 47 9.95 17.37 1.65
N SER A 48 10.74 17.77 0.64
CA SER A 48 10.31 17.77 -0.76
C SER A 48 9.69 16.41 -1.16
N VAL A 49 8.80 16.44 -2.17
CA VAL A 49 8.06 15.26 -2.65
C VAL A 49 9.03 14.09 -2.89
N PHE A 50 10.18 14.33 -3.50
CA PHE A 50 11.19 13.32 -3.77
C PHE A 50 11.70 12.59 -2.51
N PHE A 51 12.11 13.32 -1.47
CA PHE A 51 12.59 12.71 -0.21
C PHE A 51 11.48 11.93 0.51
N SER A 52 10.23 12.37 0.35
CA SER A 52 9.06 11.68 0.90
C SER A 52 8.88 10.30 0.25
N TYR A 53 9.01 10.21 -1.07
CA TYR A 53 8.96 8.94 -1.80
C TYR A 53 10.14 8.04 -1.47
N LEU A 54 11.34 8.60 -1.33
CA LEU A 54 12.52 7.81 -0.98
C LEU A 54 12.40 7.20 0.42
N LYS A 55 11.95 7.98 1.41
CA LYS A 55 11.66 7.46 2.77
C LYS A 55 10.60 6.37 2.74
N LEU A 56 9.51 6.59 1.99
CA LEU A 56 8.45 5.60 1.80
C LEU A 56 8.99 4.30 1.21
N LEU A 57 9.81 4.37 0.15
CA LEU A 57 10.44 3.19 -0.43
C LEU A 57 11.29 2.40 0.59
N PHE A 58 12.10 3.09 1.38
CA PHE A 58 12.92 2.43 2.40
C PHE A 58 12.09 1.78 3.50
N SER A 59 11.01 2.42 3.96
CA SER A 59 10.09 1.83 4.92
C SER A 59 9.38 0.61 4.36
N ILE A 60 8.89 0.66 3.10
CA ILE A 60 8.31 -0.52 2.44
C ILE A 60 9.31 -1.66 2.39
N ARG A 61 10.57 -1.41 2.02
CA ARG A 61 11.61 -2.45 2.03
C ARG A 61 11.87 -3.03 3.42
N LYS A 62 11.80 -2.23 4.48
CA LYS A 62 11.91 -2.72 5.87
C LYS A 62 10.72 -3.59 6.25
N LEU A 63 9.50 -3.18 5.91
CA LEU A 63 8.27 -3.94 6.15
C LEU A 63 8.30 -5.30 5.42
N ILE A 64 8.74 -5.31 4.16
CA ILE A 64 8.92 -6.53 3.36
C ILE A 64 9.89 -7.47 4.07
N LYS A 65 11.05 -6.98 4.53
CA LYS A 65 12.00 -7.81 5.27
C LYS A 65 11.46 -8.30 6.62
N LYS A 66 10.66 -7.47 7.29
CA LYS A 66 10.10 -7.77 8.62
C LYS A 66 9.03 -8.86 8.57
N TYR A 67 8.09 -8.76 7.63
CA TYR A 67 6.96 -9.70 7.55
C TYR A 67 7.16 -10.81 6.53
N ASN A 68 8.15 -10.68 5.65
CA ASN A 68 8.44 -11.63 4.59
C ASN A 68 7.16 -12.08 3.84
N PRO A 69 6.37 -11.13 3.28
CA PRO A 69 5.10 -11.47 2.65
C PRO A 69 5.33 -12.36 1.42
N ASP A 70 4.37 -13.23 1.12
CA ASP A 70 4.40 -14.01 -0.13
C ASP A 70 3.94 -13.18 -1.33
N ILE A 71 3.03 -12.22 -1.11
CA ILE A 71 2.41 -11.41 -2.17
C ILE A 71 2.30 -9.96 -1.71
N ILE A 72 2.61 -9.03 -2.62
CA ILE A 72 2.26 -7.62 -2.46
C ILE A 72 1.17 -7.26 -3.46
N ILE A 73 0.08 -6.69 -2.94
CA ILE A 73 -1.00 -6.11 -3.73
C ILE A 73 -1.01 -4.61 -3.46
N SER A 74 -0.82 -3.78 -4.48
CA SER A 74 -0.93 -2.32 -4.38
C SER A 74 -2.20 -1.81 -5.03
N HIS A 75 -2.92 -0.96 -4.33
CA HIS A 75 -4.13 -0.29 -4.82
C HIS A 75 -3.77 1.11 -5.32
N TYR A 76 -4.31 1.46 -6.48
CA TYR A 76 -3.92 2.59 -7.32
C TYR A 76 -2.58 2.38 -8.00
N PHE A 77 -2.56 2.59 -9.32
CA PHE A 77 -1.35 2.48 -10.13
C PHE A 77 -0.31 3.54 -9.73
N LEU A 78 -0.77 4.78 -9.59
CA LEU A 78 0.08 5.88 -9.14
C LEU A 78 0.36 5.80 -7.62
N HIS A 79 1.51 6.34 -7.20
CA HIS A 79 2.01 6.29 -5.82
C HIS A 79 2.32 4.88 -5.32
N ASN A 80 1.30 4.11 -4.91
CA ASN A 80 1.47 2.81 -4.25
C ASN A 80 2.01 1.77 -5.22
N GLY A 81 1.49 1.71 -6.45
CA GLY A 81 2.01 0.85 -7.51
C GLY A 81 3.47 1.13 -7.80
N ILE A 82 3.82 2.39 -8.06
CA ILE A 82 5.22 2.81 -8.32
C ILE A 82 6.15 2.43 -7.16
N ILE A 83 5.78 2.74 -5.92
CA ILE A 83 6.61 2.42 -4.74
C ILE A 83 6.79 0.91 -4.57
N ALA A 84 5.73 0.13 -4.76
CA ALA A 84 5.78 -1.33 -4.68
C ALA A 84 6.69 -1.91 -5.77
N THR A 85 6.61 -1.44 -7.01
CA THR A 85 7.53 -1.84 -8.08
C THR A 85 8.97 -1.45 -7.76
N LEU A 86 9.22 -0.23 -7.28
CA LEU A 86 10.56 0.24 -6.89
C LEU A 86 11.13 -0.53 -5.69
N SER A 87 10.28 -1.18 -4.88
CA SER A 87 10.72 -2.07 -3.81
C SER A 87 11.46 -3.31 -4.33
N LYS A 88 11.27 -3.66 -5.62
CA LYS A 88 11.78 -4.86 -6.30
C LYS A 88 11.24 -6.18 -5.73
N PHE A 89 10.09 -6.15 -5.07
CA PHE A 89 9.42 -7.35 -4.59
C PHE A 89 8.69 -8.08 -5.73
N HIS A 90 8.71 -9.40 -5.70
CA HIS A 90 7.95 -10.27 -6.59
C HIS A 90 7.42 -11.49 -5.81
N PRO A 91 6.17 -11.93 -6.01
CA PRO A 91 5.16 -11.38 -6.94
C PRO A 91 4.48 -10.08 -6.44
N HIS A 92 4.34 -9.10 -7.34
CA HIS A 92 3.65 -7.84 -7.08
C HIS A 92 2.48 -7.66 -8.05
N PHE A 93 1.27 -7.50 -7.51
CA PHE A 93 0.06 -7.20 -8.26
C PHE A 93 -0.40 -5.76 -8.03
N VAL A 94 -0.84 -5.09 -9.10
CA VAL A 94 -1.40 -3.75 -9.04
C VAL A 94 -2.89 -3.80 -9.35
N VAL A 95 -3.71 -3.28 -8.44
CA VAL A 95 -5.14 -3.06 -8.64
C VAL A 95 -5.34 -1.62 -9.10
N ALA A 96 -5.57 -1.46 -10.41
CA ALA A 96 -5.90 -0.17 -11.01
C ALA A 96 -7.39 0.14 -10.85
N TYR A 97 -7.71 1.39 -10.57
CA TYR A 97 -9.08 1.89 -10.50
C TYR A 97 -9.41 2.71 -11.74
N GLY A 98 -10.71 2.88 -12.03
CA GLY A 98 -11.14 3.76 -13.12
C GLY A 98 -10.52 5.16 -13.05
N THR A 99 -10.34 5.72 -11.85
CA THR A 99 -9.66 7.02 -11.69
C THR A 99 -8.20 7.04 -12.13
N ASP A 100 -7.48 5.91 -12.07
CA ASP A 100 -6.10 5.82 -12.55
C ASP A 100 -6.03 5.96 -14.07
N VAL A 101 -7.09 5.61 -14.80
CA VAL A 101 -7.16 5.64 -16.27
C VAL A 101 -7.88 6.89 -16.77
N PHE A 102 -9.03 7.23 -16.16
CA PHE A 102 -9.89 8.33 -16.63
C PHE A 102 -9.44 9.71 -16.13
N LYS A 103 -8.67 9.79 -15.03
CA LYS A 103 -8.25 11.08 -14.44
C LYS A 103 -6.74 11.30 -14.48
N TYR A 104 -5.94 10.28 -14.74
CA TYR A 104 -4.48 10.36 -14.78
C TYR A 104 -3.94 9.67 -16.05
N PRO A 105 -2.92 10.25 -16.72
CA PRO A 105 -2.39 11.60 -16.55
C PRO A 105 -3.33 12.61 -17.20
N LYS A 106 -3.62 13.73 -16.54
CA LYS A 106 -4.04 14.93 -17.28
C LYS A 106 -2.79 15.42 -18.01
N PHE A 107 -2.71 15.19 -19.31
CA PHE A 107 -1.80 15.91 -20.19
C PHE A 107 -2.31 17.33 -20.43
#